data_AF-A0A838J0Z9-F1
#
_entry.id   AF-A0A838J0Z9-F1
#
_cell.length_a   1.000
_cell.length_b   1.000
_cell.length_c   1.000
_cell.angle_alpha   90.00
_cell.angle_beta   90.00
_cell.angle_gamma   90.00
#
_symmetry.space_group_name_H-M   'P 1'
#
loop_
_entity.id
_entity.type
_entity.pdbx_description
1 polymer ?
#
loop_
_entity_poly.entity_id
_entity_poly.type
_entity_poly.pdbx_seq_one_letter_code
_entity_poly.pdbx_strand_id
1 'polypeptide(L)' 'MPQVGFWLPIFGGWLRNVEDEQMPASFEYCQQVTQRAEELGFSTTLIAELNLNDIKG' A
#
# COMPACT_ATOMS: atom_id res chain seq x y z
N MET A 1 -18.22 -15.21 6.73
CA MET A 1 -17.66 -14.73 5.45
C MET A 1 -16.17 -14.52 5.64
N PRO A 2 -15.32 -14.79 4.63
CA PRO A 2 -13.88 -14.54 4.76
C PRO A 2 -13.60 -13.05 4.93
N GLN A 3 -12.60 -12.73 5.75
CA GLN A 3 -12.07 -11.36 5.90
C GLN A 3 -11.10 -11.08 4.74
N VAL A 4 -11.22 -9.90 4.13
CA VAL A 4 -10.37 -9.48 3.01
C VAL A 4 -9.48 -8.33 3.48
N GLY A 5 -8.18 -8.47 3.26
CA GLY A 5 -7.19 -7.45 3.58
C GLY A 5 -6.30 -7.11 2.39
N PHE A 6 -5.46 -6.10 2.57
CA PHE A 6 -4.53 -5.60 1.55
C PHE A 6 -3.19 -5.22 2.16
N TRP A 7 -2.16 -5.07 1.33
CA TRP A 7 -0.86 -4.54 1.76
C TRP A 7 -0.87 -3.02 1.62
N LEU A 8 -0.41 -2.30 2.65
CA LEU A 8 -0.33 -0.85 2.60
C LEU A 8 0.81 -0.43 1.64
N PRO A 9 0.57 0.47 0.67
CA PRO A 9 1.53 0.79 -0.40
C PRO A 9 2.64 1.74 0.05
N ILE A 10 3.48 1.28 0.98
CA ILE A 10 4.53 2.10 1.61
C ILE A 10 5.79 2.26 0.74
N PHE A 11 5.92 1.52 -0.37
CA PHE A 11 7.13 1.50 -1.20
C PHE A 11 7.04 2.29 -2.51
N GLY A 12 5.95 3.03 -2.73
CA GLY A 12 5.77 3.78 -3.97
C GLY A 12 5.25 2.94 -5.15
N GLY A 13 4.56 1.84 -4.84
CA GLY A 13 4.11 0.84 -5.82
C GLY A 13 4.55 -0.57 -5.44
N TRP A 14 4.21 -1.54 -6.30
CA TRP A 14 4.48 -2.97 -6.08
C TRP A 14 5.30 -3.60 -7.22
N LEU A 15 5.44 -2.89 -8.34
CA LEU A 15 6.00 -3.42 -9.57
C LEU A 15 7.44 -2.94 -9.73
N ARG A 16 8.39 -3.88 -9.59
CA ARG A 16 9.83 -3.60 -9.79
C ARG A 16 10.18 -3.14 -11.21
N ASN A 17 9.39 -3.57 -12.20
CA ASN A 17 9.66 -3.32 -13.62
C ASN A 17 8.84 -2.16 -14.21
N VAL A 18 8.02 -1.48 -13.41
CA VAL A 18 7.26 -0.29 -13.81
C VAL A 18 7.82 0.88 -13.02
N GLU A 19 8.24 1.96 -13.67
CA GLU A 19 8.89 3.08 -12.97
C GLU A 19 7.87 3.85 -12.10
N ASP A 20 6.80 4.36 -12.71
CA ASP A 20 5.78 5.14 -12.05
C ASP A 20 4.42 4.43 -12.06
N GLU A 21 3.93 4.08 -10.87
CA GLU A 21 2.60 3.48 -10.65
C GLU A 21 1.54 4.52 -10.26
N GLN A 22 1.91 5.80 -10.19
CA GLN A 22 1.07 6.88 -9.64
C GLN A 22 0.65 6.60 -8.19
N MET A 23 1.56 6.00 -7.43
CA MET A 23 1.38 5.62 -6.03
C MET A 23 2.49 6.28 -5.18
N PRO A 24 2.37 7.55 -4.79
CA PRO A 24 3.42 8.22 -4.02
C PRO A 24 3.75 7.46 -2.73
N ALA A 25 5.05 7.30 -2.42
CA ALA A 25 5.53 6.73 -1.16
C ALA A 25 5.42 7.75 0.00
N SER A 26 4.19 8.19 0.29
CA SER A 26 3.90 9.17 1.34
C SER A 26 2.87 8.65 2.34
N PHE A 27 2.90 9.25 3.53
CA PHE A 27 1.89 8.98 4.56
C PHE A 27 0.49 9.36 4.08
N GLU A 28 0.35 10.51 3.42
CA GLU A 28 -0.92 11.04 2.92
C GLU A 28 -1.58 10.07 1.93
N TYR A 29 -0.80 9.48 1.02
CA TYR A 29 -1.32 8.50 0.07
C TYR A 29 -1.74 7.21 0.79
N CYS A 30 -0.93 6.71 1.72
CA CYS A 30 -1.28 5.55 2.54
C CYS A 30 -2.56 5.77 3.36
N GLN A 31 -2.74 6.98 3.91
CA GLN A 31 -3.95 7.37 4.64
C GLN A 31 -5.19 7.35 3.73
N GLN A 32 -5.09 7.95 2.53
CA GLN A 32 -6.19 7.96 1.56
C GLN A 32 -6.59 6.54 1.13
N VAL A 33 -5.61 5.68 0.83
CA VAL A 33 -5.84 4.28 0.48
C VAL A 33 -6.55 3.53 1.61
N THR A 34 -6.11 3.75 2.86
CA THR A 34 -6.69 3.09 4.04
C THR A 34 -8.14 3.50 4.27
N GLN A 35 -8.42 4.81 4.26
CA GLN A 35 -9.79 5.33 4.42
C GLN A 35 -10.72 4.81 3.32
N ARG A 36 -10.24 4.75 2.07
CA ARG A 36 -11.02 4.21 0.96
C ARG A 36 -11.24 2.70 1.09
N ALA A 37 -10.26 1.95 1.61
CA ALA A 37 -10.38 0.52 1.82
C ALA A 37 -11.44 0.18 2.89
N GLU A 38 -11.54 0.99 3.95
CA GLU A 38 -12.60 0.86 4.97
C GLU A 38 -14.00 1.02 4.33
N GLU A 39 -14.19 2.03 3.48
CA GLU A 39 -15.45 2.24 2.74
C GLU A 39 -15.81 1.08 1.80
N LEU A 40 -14.79 0.38 1.28
CA LEU A 40 -14.93 -0.74 0.35
C LEU A 40 -15.09 -2.10 1.06
N GLY A 41 -15.06 -2.13 2.40
CA GLY A 41 -15.27 -3.34 3.19
C GLY A 41 -14.02 -4.20 3.39
N PHE A 42 -12.82 -3.68 3.14
CA PHE A 42 -11.59 -4.32 3.60
C PHE A 42 -11.50 -4.21 5.13
N SER A 43 -11.19 -5.32 5.78
CA SER A 43 -11.19 -5.40 7.25
C SER A 43 -9.79 -5.26 7.86
N THR A 44 -8.74 -5.36 7.05
CA THR A 44 -7.36 -5.44 7.53
C THR A 44 -6.40 -4.86 6.51
N THR A 45 -5.36 -4.20 6.99
CA THR A 45 -4.18 -3.86 6.19
C THR A 45 -2.93 -4.41 6.86
N LEU A 46 -1.93 -4.79 6.06
CA LEU A 46 -0.62 -5.22 6.54
C LEU A 46 0.44 -4.19 6.13
N ILE A 47 1.22 -3.74 7.11
CA ILE A 47 2.32 -2.80 6.93
C ILE A 47 3.62 -3.61 7.00
N ALA A 48 4.40 -3.58 5.93
CA ALA A 48 5.72 -4.19 5.92
C ALA A 48 6.71 -3.34 6.74
N GLU A 49 7.66 -3.98 7.41
CA GLU A 49 8.74 -3.30 8.13
C GLU A 49 10.06 -3.61 7.43
N LEU A 50 10.63 -2.62 6.74
CA LEU A 50 11.94 -2.68 6.11
C LEU A 50 12.62 -1.30 6.24
N ASN A 51 13.92 -1.28 6.53
CA ASN A 51 14.71 -0.05 6.55
C ASN A 51 15.02 0.49 5.14
N LEU A 52 14.96 -0.36 4.13
CA LEU A 52 15.26 -0.04 2.74
C LEU A 52 14.12 -0.51 1.84
N ASN A 53 13.86 0.26 0.78
CA ASN A 53 12.84 -0.07 -0.22
C ASN A 53 13.38 -1.17 -1.16
N ASP A 54 12.78 -2.36 -1.13
CA ASP A 54 13.17 -3.50 -1.96
C ASP A 54 12.43 -3.57 -3.32
N ILE A 55 11.59 -2.56 -3.61
CA ILE A 55 10.77 -2.46 -4.83
C ILE A 55 11.26 -1.36 -5.77
N LYS A 56 11.47 -0.15 -5.26
CA LYS A 56 11.84 1.06 -6.03
C LYS A 56 13.21 1.64 -5.65
N GLY A 57 14.03 0.88 -4.92
CA GLY A 57 15.37 1.27 -4.46
C GLY A 57 16.47 1.12 -5.50
#